data_AF-A0A4D4K9K4-F1
#
_entry.id   AF-A0A4D4K9K4-F1
#
_cell.length_a   1.000
_cell.length_b   1.000
_cell.length_c   1.000
_cell.angle_alpha   90.00
_cell.angle_beta   90.00
_cell.angle_gamma   90.00
#
_symmetry.space_group_name_H-M   'P 1'
#
loop_
_entity.id
_entity.type
_entity.pdbx_description
1 polymer ?
#
loop_
_entity_poly.entity_id
_entity_poly.type
_entity_poly.pdbx_seq_one_letter_code
_entity_poly.pdbx_strand_id
1 'polypeptide(L)'
;MTTTRILPWTPPNTEDIEPLPVGRWWDAVSAPTNVADRALELLGRNSGAVIQDDTYGKTYWLIGTDTARSWCLHQIRVLTGLADESTLLGVPPATWGPEHQTYWRIPLGPDRYLTDPDHLARALRQAVDDVLGPVPEGRQLCYRCQLPTDEPVPVTMEHSGSVAGATIYACPTHARDYPRDAVTQAAAMRRALDQDRTR
;
A
#
# COMPACT_ATOMS: atom_id res chain seq x y z
N MET A 1 -14.30 -36.51 -8.40
CA MET A 1 -13.34 -36.06 -9.42
C MET A 1 -12.99 -34.62 -9.11
N THR A 2 -11.83 -34.38 -8.52
CA THR A 2 -11.37 -33.02 -8.19
C THR A 2 -10.64 -32.49 -9.42
N THR A 3 -11.29 -31.62 -10.17
CA THR A 3 -10.67 -30.96 -11.31
C THR A 3 -9.60 -30.02 -10.78
N THR A 4 -8.33 -30.43 -10.87
CA THR A 4 -7.18 -29.56 -10.60
C THR A 4 -7.18 -28.43 -11.62
N ARG A 5 -7.80 -27.30 -11.27
CA ARG A 5 -7.81 -26.10 -12.10
C ARG A 5 -6.40 -25.51 -12.04
N ILE A 6 -5.71 -25.56 -13.18
CA ILE A 6 -4.35 -25.04 -13.36
C ILE A 6 -4.40 -23.54 -13.10
N LEU A 7 -3.71 -23.08 -12.06
CA LEU A 7 -3.48 -21.66 -11.84
C LEU A 7 -2.62 -21.12 -13.01
N PRO A 8 -2.85 -19.88 -13.47
CA PRO A 8 -2.12 -19.31 -14.61
C PRO A 8 -0.60 -19.19 -14.36
N TRP A 9 -0.17 -19.33 -13.11
CA TRP A 9 1.20 -19.65 -12.71
C TRP A 9 1.16 -20.53 -11.46
N THR A 10 2.17 -21.37 -11.27
CA THR A 10 2.28 -22.20 -10.07
C THR A 10 2.82 -21.33 -8.94
N PRO A 11 2.17 -21.29 -7.76
CA PRO A 11 2.69 -20.59 -6.59
C PRO A 11 4.17 -20.95 -6.35
N PRO A 12 4.96 -20.02 -5.78
CA PRO A 12 6.42 -20.15 -5.74
C PRO A 12 6.86 -21.30 -4.86
N ASN A 13 8.19 -21.47 -4.74
CA ASN A 13 8.79 -22.49 -3.89
C ASN A 13 8.15 -22.55 -2.48
N THR A 14 8.22 -23.72 -1.86
CA THR A 14 7.56 -23.99 -0.58
C THR A 14 8.39 -23.62 0.64
N GLU A 15 9.60 -23.08 0.46
CA GLU A 15 10.62 -22.95 1.50
C GLU A 15 10.83 -21.49 1.94
N ASP A 16 10.93 -20.55 1.01
CA ASP A 16 11.25 -19.14 1.29
C ASP A 16 10.68 -18.19 0.22
N ILE A 17 10.78 -16.89 0.47
CA ILE A 17 10.35 -15.81 -0.44
C ILE A 17 11.09 -15.92 -1.77
N GLU A 18 10.33 -15.98 -2.85
CA GLU A 18 10.88 -16.04 -4.21
C GLU A 18 10.75 -14.68 -4.91
N PRO A 19 11.85 -14.08 -5.40
CA PRO A 19 11.77 -12.86 -6.20
C PRO A 19 11.27 -13.19 -7.60
N LEU A 20 10.04 -12.78 -7.92
CA LEU A 20 9.40 -13.05 -9.20
C LEU A 20 9.23 -11.79 -10.06
N PRO A 21 9.42 -11.90 -11.39
CA PRO A 21 9.27 -10.77 -12.29
C PRO A 21 7.80 -10.36 -12.46
N VAL A 22 7.52 -9.09 -12.17
CA VAL A 22 6.23 -8.47 -12.52
C VAL A 22 6.10 -8.34 -14.04
N GLY A 23 4.87 -8.30 -14.55
CA GLY A 23 4.59 -8.23 -15.99
C GLY A 23 4.63 -9.57 -16.72
N ARG A 24 5.17 -10.64 -16.11
CA ARG A 24 5.21 -11.98 -16.72
C ARG A 24 3.87 -12.70 -16.63
N TRP A 25 3.28 -12.70 -15.44
CA TRP A 25 2.00 -13.36 -15.16
C TRP A 25 0.97 -12.42 -14.54
N TRP A 26 1.45 -11.40 -13.87
CA TRP A 26 0.68 -10.40 -13.14
C TRP A 26 1.53 -9.14 -13.03
N ASP A 27 0.85 -8.00 -12.98
CA ASP A 27 1.40 -6.79 -12.40
C ASP A 27 1.01 -6.74 -10.93
N ALA A 28 1.63 -5.85 -10.16
CA ALA A 28 1.28 -5.64 -8.77
C ALA A 28 1.00 -4.17 -8.47
N VAL A 29 0.14 -3.93 -7.48
CA VAL A 29 -0.10 -2.59 -6.95
C VAL A 29 0.30 -2.61 -5.48
N SER A 30 1.15 -1.67 -5.06
CA SER A 30 1.54 -1.52 -3.67
C SER A 30 0.90 -0.31 -3.02
N ALA A 31 0.49 -0.48 -1.76
CA ALA A 31 -0.01 0.58 -0.90
C ALA A 31 0.63 0.51 0.49
N PRO A 32 0.73 1.62 1.25
CA PRO A 32 1.01 1.59 2.68
C PRO A 32 -0.01 0.74 3.44
N THR A 33 0.41 0.00 4.46
CA THR A 33 -0.47 -0.94 5.21
C THR A 33 -1.76 -0.29 5.72
N ASN A 34 -1.70 0.93 6.26
CA ASN A 34 -2.89 1.63 6.76
C ASN A 34 -3.92 1.97 5.66
N VAL A 35 -3.46 2.35 4.47
CA VAL A 35 -4.33 2.54 3.30
C VAL A 35 -4.87 1.20 2.83
N ALA A 36 -4.04 0.15 2.88
CA ALA A 36 -4.43 -1.17 2.48
C ALA A 36 -5.48 -1.81 3.39
N ASP A 37 -5.39 -1.61 4.70
CA ASP A 37 -6.39 -2.03 5.68
C ASP A 37 -7.77 -1.51 5.26
N ARG A 38 -7.84 -0.20 4.99
CA ARG A 38 -9.07 0.45 4.57
C ARG A 38 -9.54 -0.02 3.19
N ALA A 39 -8.64 -0.19 2.23
CA ALA A 39 -8.98 -0.68 0.89
C ALA A 39 -9.54 -2.11 0.93
N LEU A 40 -9.01 -2.98 1.80
CA LEU A 40 -9.49 -4.34 1.98
C LEU A 40 -10.89 -4.39 2.59
N GLU A 41 -11.20 -3.49 3.54
CA GLU A 41 -12.58 -3.34 4.05
C GLU A 41 -13.56 -2.96 2.93
N LEU A 42 -13.16 -2.02 2.08
CA LEU A 42 -13.98 -1.54 0.95
C LEU A 42 -14.15 -2.58 -0.16
N LEU A 43 -13.09 -3.35 -0.46
CA LEU A 43 -13.13 -4.43 -1.44
C LEU A 43 -13.92 -5.63 -0.94
N GLY A 44 -13.78 -5.96 0.35
CA GLY A 44 -14.32 -7.17 0.94
C GLY A 44 -14.00 -8.41 0.11
N ARG A 45 -15.05 -9.13 -0.32
CA ARG A 45 -14.92 -10.36 -1.11
C ARG A 45 -14.46 -10.15 -2.55
N ASN A 46 -14.34 -8.91 -3.03
CA ASN A 46 -13.86 -8.63 -4.38
C ASN A 46 -12.34 -8.57 -4.48
N SER A 47 -11.62 -8.67 -3.35
CA SER A 47 -10.17 -8.77 -3.36
C SER A 47 -9.70 -10.17 -3.79
N GLY A 48 -8.67 -10.20 -4.64
CA GLY A 48 -7.91 -11.40 -4.96
C GLY A 48 -6.84 -11.70 -3.91
N ALA A 49 -5.73 -12.30 -4.30
CA ALA A 49 -4.65 -12.64 -3.39
C ALA A 49 -3.83 -11.39 -3.05
N VAL A 50 -3.38 -11.33 -1.81
CA VAL A 50 -2.74 -10.15 -1.24
C VAL A 50 -1.53 -10.56 -0.43
N ILE A 51 -0.40 -9.93 -0.73
CA ILE A 51 0.86 -10.12 -0.01
C ILE A 51 1.00 -8.96 0.97
N GLN A 52 1.29 -9.26 2.21
CA GLN A 52 1.72 -8.29 3.22
C GLN A 52 3.23 -8.38 3.39
N ASP A 53 3.87 -7.22 3.53
CA ASP A 53 5.29 -7.06 3.79
C ASP A 53 5.47 -6.07 4.94
N ASP A 54 5.65 -6.61 6.13
CA ASP A 54 5.78 -5.83 7.35
C ASP A 54 7.17 -5.19 7.49
N THR A 55 8.17 -5.68 6.74
CA THR A 55 9.52 -5.08 6.71
C THR A 55 9.46 -3.66 6.17
N TYR A 56 8.67 -3.43 5.12
CA TYR A 56 8.51 -2.12 4.49
C TYR A 56 7.16 -1.43 4.77
N GLY A 57 6.27 -2.09 5.51
CA GLY A 57 4.93 -1.58 5.79
C GLY A 57 4.10 -1.42 4.51
N LYS A 58 4.20 -2.42 3.61
CA LYS A 58 3.55 -2.42 2.30
C LYS A 58 2.64 -3.63 2.14
N THR A 59 1.57 -3.41 1.39
CA THR A 59 0.66 -4.46 0.97
C THR A 59 0.60 -4.45 -0.55
N TYR A 60 0.63 -5.64 -1.17
CA TYR A 60 0.65 -5.81 -2.61
C TYR A 60 -0.55 -6.64 -3.07
N TRP A 61 -1.31 -6.10 -4.02
CA TRP A 61 -2.31 -6.87 -4.77
C TRP A 61 -1.72 -7.32 -6.08
N LEU A 62 -2.04 -8.55 -6.48
CA LEU A 62 -1.78 -9.03 -7.83
C LEU A 62 -2.94 -8.61 -8.75
N ILE A 63 -2.61 -8.07 -9.92
CA ILE A 63 -3.58 -7.64 -10.94
C ILE A 63 -3.19 -8.19 -12.32
N GLY A 64 -4.11 -8.10 -13.28
CA GLY A 64 -3.80 -8.42 -14.68
C GLY A 64 -2.64 -7.56 -15.19
N THR A 65 -1.78 -8.14 -16.02
CA THR A 65 -0.70 -7.40 -16.68
C THR A 65 -1.25 -6.27 -17.55
N ASP A 66 -0.57 -5.12 -17.57
CA ASP A 66 -0.95 -3.97 -18.39
C ASP A 66 -2.34 -3.38 -18.06
N THR A 67 -2.88 -3.61 -16.85
CA THR A 67 -4.21 -3.11 -16.50
C THR A 67 -4.20 -1.78 -15.74
N ALA A 68 -3.04 -1.34 -15.27
CA ALA A 68 -2.91 -0.18 -14.38
C ALA A 68 -1.84 0.84 -14.81
N ARG A 69 -1.31 0.78 -16.05
CA ARG A 69 -0.18 1.67 -16.47
C ARG A 69 -0.46 3.17 -16.33
N SER A 70 -1.73 3.59 -16.41
CA SER A 70 -2.14 4.99 -16.31
C SER A 70 -2.52 5.43 -14.90
N TRP A 71 -2.38 4.58 -13.89
CA TRP A 71 -2.77 4.95 -12.53
C TRP A 71 -1.78 5.95 -11.93
N CYS A 72 -2.33 7.03 -11.38
CA CYS A 72 -1.59 8.02 -10.61
C CYS A 72 -2.40 8.30 -9.34
N LEU A 73 -2.14 7.55 -8.28
CA LEU A 73 -2.81 7.65 -6.99
C LEU A 73 -1.78 7.96 -5.89
N HIS A 74 -2.14 8.83 -4.94
CA HIS A 74 -1.22 9.29 -3.91
C HIS A 74 -0.71 8.12 -3.05
N GLN A 75 0.63 7.97 -2.98
CA GLN A 75 1.34 6.89 -2.27
C GLN A 75 1.03 5.46 -2.72
N ILE A 76 0.38 5.28 -3.88
CA ILE A 76 0.16 3.98 -4.51
C ILE A 76 1.17 3.82 -5.64
N ARG A 77 1.81 2.66 -5.72
CA ARG A 77 2.76 2.36 -6.79
C ARG A 77 2.32 1.16 -7.59
N VAL A 78 2.29 1.31 -8.91
CA VAL A 78 2.11 0.19 -9.84
C VAL A 78 3.47 -0.40 -10.17
N LEU A 79 3.62 -1.70 -9.98
CA LEU A 79 4.77 -2.51 -10.35
C LEU A 79 4.39 -3.28 -11.62
N THR A 80 4.94 -2.86 -12.75
CA THR A 80 4.65 -3.44 -14.07
C THR A 80 5.96 -3.71 -14.82
N GLY A 81 5.92 -4.65 -15.76
CA GLY A 81 7.06 -4.94 -16.61
C GLY A 81 7.37 -3.74 -17.52
N LEU A 82 8.62 -3.28 -17.48
CA LEU A 82 9.16 -2.29 -18.41
C LEU A 82 10.05 -3.00 -19.43
N ALA A 83 10.12 -2.48 -20.66
CA ALA A 83 10.82 -3.13 -21.78
C ALA A 83 12.30 -3.42 -21.49
N ASP A 84 12.94 -2.57 -20.68
CA ASP A 84 14.38 -2.60 -20.43
C ASP A 84 14.74 -2.92 -18.97
N GLU A 85 13.75 -3.12 -18.09
CA GLU A 85 13.98 -3.38 -16.66
C GLU A 85 12.92 -4.34 -16.09
N SER A 86 13.38 -5.41 -15.43
CA SER A 86 12.49 -6.34 -14.71
C SER A 86 12.36 -5.89 -13.25
N THR A 87 11.20 -5.34 -12.88
CA THR A 87 10.85 -5.17 -11.46
C THR A 87 10.56 -6.55 -10.86
N LEU A 88 11.13 -6.83 -9.70
CA LEU A 88 10.90 -8.07 -8.95
C LEU A 88 10.01 -7.79 -7.74
N LEU A 89 9.09 -8.69 -7.45
CA LEU A 89 8.33 -8.72 -6.20
C LEU A 89 8.65 -10.02 -5.47
N GLY A 90 9.00 -9.91 -4.19
CA GLY A 90 9.18 -11.07 -3.32
C GLY A 90 7.82 -11.70 -3.02
N VAL A 91 7.61 -12.92 -3.49
CA VAL A 91 6.35 -13.65 -3.28
C VAL A 91 6.58 -14.77 -2.25
N PRO A 92 5.81 -14.80 -1.15
CA PRO A 92 6.01 -15.79 -0.11
C PRO A 92 5.45 -17.16 -0.52
N PRO A 93 5.93 -18.25 0.12
CA PRO A 93 5.33 -19.57 0.01
C PRO A 93 3.83 -19.54 0.28
N ALA A 94 3.04 -20.35 -0.44
CA ALA A 94 1.58 -20.35 -0.36
C ALA A 94 1.01 -20.65 1.04
N THR A 95 1.80 -21.28 1.90
CA THR A 95 1.44 -21.65 3.28
C THR A 95 1.73 -20.56 4.31
N TRP A 96 2.48 -19.51 3.95
CA TRP A 96 2.92 -18.49 4.91
C TRP A 96 1.78 -17.53 5.25
N GLY A 97 1.46 -17.47 6.55
CA GLY A 97 0.51 -16.54 7.14
C GLY A 97 1.18 -15.47 8.02
N PRO A 98 0.40 -14.77 8.87
CA PRO A 98 0.85 -13.62 9.67
C PRO A 98 2.00 -13.88 10.65
N GLU A 99 2.39 -15.14 10.86
CA GLU A 99 3.57 -15.54 11.62
C GLU A 99 4.90 -15.18 10.94
N HIS A 100 4.88 -14.84 9.64
CA HIS A 100 6.04 -14.43 8.85
C HIS A 100 6.04 -12.91 8.56
N GLN A 101 7.22 -12.33 8.27
CA GLN A 101 7.33 -10.89 7.94
C GLN A 101 6.75 -10.53 6.57
N THR A 102 6.83 -11.45 5.62
CA THR A 102 6.20 -11.33 4.30
C THR A 102 5.31 -12.54 4.11
N TYR A 103 4.01 -12.34 3.90
CA TYR A 103 3.05 -13.43 3.95
C TYR A 103 1.82 -13.17 3.09
N TRP A 104 1.01 -14.21 2.87
CA TRP A 104 -0.28 -14.05 2.22
C TRP A 104 -1.31 -13.53 3.23
N ARG A 105 -1.61 -12.23 3.14
CA ARG A 105 -2.69 -11.63 3.91
C ARG A 105 -4.06 -12.09 3.43
N ILE A 106 -4.21 -12.27 2.12
CA ILE A 106 -5.30 -13.04 1.52
C ILE A 106 -4.66 -14.17 0.71
N PRO A 107 -4.94 -15.43 1.05
CA PRO A 107 -4.30 -16.58 0.40
C PRO A 107 -4.72 -16.71 -1.05
N LEU A 108 -3.84 -17.31 -1.85
CA LEU A 108 -4.15 -17.76 -3.20
C LEU A 108 -5.34 -18.73 -3.16
N GLY A 109 -6.34 -18.48 -3.98
CA GLY A 109 -7.51 -19.34 -4.11
C GLY A 109 -8.00 -19.42 -5.56
N PRO A 110 -8.72 -20.49 -5.93
CA PRO A 110 -9.14 -20.74 -7.32
C PRO A 110 -9.97 -19.60 -7.94
N ASP A 111 -10.67 -18.80 -7.12
CA ASP A 111 -11.44 -17.63 -7.53
C ASP A 111 -10.98 -16.32 -6.86
N ARG A 112 -9.80 -16.33 -6.22
CA ARG A 112 -9.22 -15.17 -5.53
C ARG A 112 -7.77 -14.97 -5.93
N TYR A 113 -7.50 -15.14 -7.22
CA TYR A 113 -6.14 -15.11 -7.72
C TYR A 113 -5.68 -13.67 -8.01
N LEU A 114 -6.30 -12.99 -8.97
CA LEU A 114 -6.07 -11.57 -9.25
C LEU A 114 -7.20 -10.71 -8.68
N THR A 115 -6.87 -9.49 -8.30
CA THR A 115 -7.87 -8.46 -8.00
C THR A 115 -8.26 -7.75 -9.28
N ASP A 116 -9.56 -7.50 -9.46
CA ASP A 116 -10.04 -6.68 -10.55
C ASP A 116 -9.48 -5.24 -10.41
N PRO A 117 -8.81 -4.70 -11.45
CA PRO A 117 -8.13 -3.41 -11.37
C PRO A 117 -9.11 -2.26 -11.15
N ASP A 118 -10.31 -2.28 -11.74
CA ASP A 118 -11.27 -1.18 -11.58
C ASP A 118 -11.85 -1.13 -10.16
N HIS A 119 -12.14 -2.30 -9.58
CA HIS A 119 -12.54 -2.40 -8.19
C HIS A 119 -11.43 -1.96 -7.24
N LEU A 120 -10.18 -2.38 -7.49
CA LEU A 120 -9.03 -1.99 -6.69
C LEU A 120 -8.77 -0.48 -6.78
N ALA A 121 -8.81 0.11 -7.97
CA ALA A 121 -8.61 1.55 -8.16
C ALA A 121 -9.62 2.37 -7.36
N ARG A 122 -10.90 1.96 -7.38
CA ARG A 122 -11.97 2.64 -6.67
C ARG A 122 -11.77 2.55 -5.16
N ALA A 123 -11.46 1.36 -4.66
CA ALA A 123 -11.22 1.15 -3.24
C ALA A 123 -9.97 1.90 -2.74
N LEU A 124 -8.87 1.88 -3.50
CA LEU A 124 -7.65 2.59 -3.14
C LEU A 124 -7.84 4.11 -3.17
N ARG A 125 -8.55 4.66 -4.16
CA ARG A 125 -8.90 6.09 -4.17
C ARG A 125 -9.62 6.52 -2.91
N GLN A 126 -10.70 5.80 -2.57
CA GLN A 126 -11.47 6.09 -1.36
C GLN A 126 -10.64 5.88 -0.09
N ALA A 127 -9.84 4.82 -0.03
CA ALA A 127 -8.99 4.54 1.13
C ALA A 127 -7.90 5.60 1.33
N VAL A 128 -7.30 6.10 0.24
CA VAL A 128 -6.36 7.22 0.28
C VAL A 128 -7.03 8.45 0.86
N ASP A 129 -8.21 8.82 0.35
CA ASP A 129 -8.96 9.98 0.84
C ASP A 129 -9.35 9.82 2.32
N ASP A 130 -9.83 8.64 2.72
CA ASP A 130 -10.26 8.33 4.09
C ASP A 130 -9.09 8.37 5.11
N VAL A 131 -7.91 7.89 4.71
CA VAL A 131 -6.78 7.66 5.63
C VAL A 131 -5.76 8.80 5.62
N LEU A 132 -5.47 9.36 4.44
CA LEU A 132 -4.47 10.41 4.26
C LEU A 132 -5.12 11.80 4.17
N GLY A 133 -6.43 11.87 3.96
CA GLY A 133 -7.15 13.12 3.71
C GLY A 133 -7.02 13.56 2.25
N PRO A 134 -7.58 14.73 1.90
CA PRO A 134 -7.50 15.25 0.54
C PRO A 134 -6.03 15.42 0.13
N VAL A 135 -5.75 15.16 -1.16
CA VAL A 135 -4.45 15.52 -1.75
C VAL A 135 -4.24 17.01 -1.48
N PRO A 136 -3.15 17.39 -0.80
CA PRO A 136 -2.93 18.78 -0.44
C PRO A 136 -2.82 19.63 -1.71
N GLU A 137 -3.60 20.72 -1.76
CA GLU A 137 -3.61 21.61 -2.91
C GLU A 137 -2.22 22.22 -3.15
N GLY A 138 -1.74 22.13 -4.39
CA GLY A 138 -0.47 22.72 -4.81
C GLY A 138 0.75 21.81 -4.65
N ARG A 139 1.89 22.32 -5.16
CA ARG A 139 3.18 21.62 -5.19
C ARG A 139 3.75 21.57 -3.77
N GLN A 140 3.71 20.40 -3.13
CA GLN A 140 4.21 20.23 -1.77
C GLN A 140 5.73 20.27 -1.73
N LEU A 141 6.27 21.05 -0.79
CA LEU A 141 7.69 21.16 -0.55
C LEU A 141 8.08 20.26 0.61
N CYS A 142 9.20 19.57 0.47
CA CYS A 142 9.80 18.89 1.61
C CYS A 142 10.24 19.92 2.66
N TYR A 143 9.87 19.72 3.93
CA TYR A 143 10.23 20.61 5.03
C TYR A 143 11.74 20.80 5.17
N ARG A 144 12.52 19.79 4.74
CA ARG A 144 13.97 19.76 4.90
C ARG A 144 14.70 20.42 3.73
N CYS A 145 14.48 19.95 2.50
CA CYS A 145 15.17 20.51 1.33
C CYS A 145 14.41 21.67 0.66
N GLN A 146 13.17 21.94 1.06
CA GLN A 146 12.28 22.96 0.47
C GLN A 146 12.09 22.77 -1.05
N LEU A 147 12.38 21.57 -1.55
CA LEU A 147 12.17 21.20 -2.93
C LEU A 147 10.81 20.52 -3.08
N PRO A 148 10.13 20.78 -4.20
CA PRO A 148 9.00 20.01 -4.63
C PRO A 148 9.29 18.51 -4.68
N THR A 149 8.34 17.72 -4.24
CA THR A 149 8.42 16.26 -4.31
C THR A 149 7.22 15.72 -5.05
N ASP A 150 7.45 14.82 -6.00
CA ASP A 150 6.39 14.12 -6.74
C ASP A 150 5.71 13.05 -5.87
N GLU A 151 6.35 12.68 -4.75
CA GLU A 151 5.82 11.75 -3.75
C GLU A 151 5.95 12.38 -2.34
N PRO A 152 5.07 13.33 -1.96
CA PRO A 152 5.11 13.96 -0.64
C PRO A 152 4.66 12.99 0.45
N VAL A 153 5.52 12.77 1.45
CA VAL A 153 5.22 11.96 2.64
C VAL A 153 4.84 12.91 3.79
N PRO A 154 3.62 12.85 4.34
CA PRO A 154 3.26 13.67 5.50
C PRO A 154 4.04 13.22 6.74
N VAL A 155 4.71 14.14 7.43
CA VAL A 155 5.56 13.84 8.59
C VAL A 155 5.04 14.43 9.91
N THR A 156 4.24 15.49 9.88
CA THR A 156 3.52 16.01 11.08
C THR A 156 2.35 16.93 10.68
N MET A 157 1.43 17.21 11.60
CA MET A 157 0.40 18.24 11.46
C MET A 157 0.51 19.21 12.65
N GLU A 158 0.90 20.45 12.40
CA GLU A 158 0.98 21.47 13.46
C GLU A 158 -0.41 22.03 13.76
N HIS A 159 -0.96 21.74 14.94
CA HIS A 159 -2.23 22.34 15.37
C HIS A 159 -1.98 23.72 15.96
N SER A 160 -2.11 24.77 15.16
CA SER A 160 -2.34 26.12 15.68
C SER A 160 -3.83 26.33 15.90
N GLY A 161 -4.24 26.72 17.11
CA GLY A 161 -5.65 26.81 17.52
C GLY A 161 -6.58 27.48 16.49
N SER A 162 -7.74 26.88 16.28
CA SER A 162 -8.88 27.29 15.44
C SER A 162 -8.77 27.21 13.91
N VAL A 163 -7.63 26.81 13.33
CA VAL A 163 -7.53 26.49 11.89
C VAL A 163 -6.94 25.08 11.76
N ALA A 164 -7.47 24.26 10.83
CA ALA A 164 -6.92 22.93 10.56
C ALA A 164 -5.40 23.03 10.39
N GLY A 165 -4.66 22.26 11.18
CA GLY A 165 -3.22 22.36 11.26
C GLY A 165 -2.53 22.15 9.91
N ALA A 166 -1.50 22.94 9.61
CA ALA A 166 -0.74 22.76 8.37
C ALA A 166 -0.03 21.40 8.41
N THR A 167 -0.29 20.55 7.40
CA THR A 167 0.42 19.28 7.25
C THR A 167 1.82 19.56 6.70
N ILE A 168 2.84 19.08 7.40
CA ILE A 168 4.23 19.17 6.97
C ILE A 168 4.57 17.93 6.14
N TYR A 169 5.15 18.15 4.95
CA TYR A 169 5.56 17.09 4.02
C TYR A 169 7.08 16.91 3.99
N ALA A 170 7.54 15.71 3.65
CA ALA A 170 8.93 15.39 3.36
C ALA A 170 9.06 14.65 2.02
N CYS A 171 10.21 14.77 1.34
CA CYS A 171 10.52 13.93 0.19
C CYS A 171 10.94 12.52 0.66
N PRO A 172 10.88 11.49 -0.20
CA PRO A 172 11.16 10.10 0.19
C PRO A 172 12.51 9.90 0.89
N THR A 173 13.54 10.66 0.49
CA THR A 173 14.86 10.64 1.14
C THR A 173 14.79 11.12 2.58
N HIS A 174 14.20 12.29 2.82
CA HIS A 174 14.13 12.89 4.17
C HIS A 174 13.04 12.30 5.05
N ALA A 175 12.03 11.65 4.46
CA ALA A 175 11.01 10.93 5.23
C ALA A 175 11.61 9.74 6.00
N ARG A 176 12.64 9.07 5.45
CA ARG A 176 13.33 7.95 6.10
C ARG A 176 14.09 8.36 7.36
N ASP A 177 14.58 9.59 7.39
CA ASP A 177 15.36 10.16 8.49
C ASP A 177 14.49 10.95 9.49
N TYR A 178 13.17 11.06 9.22
CA TYR A 178 12.26 11.77 10.12
C TYR A 178 12.06 10.96 11.41
N PRO A 179 12.21 11.55 12.61
CA PRO A 179 12.14 10.81 13.86
C PRO A 179 10.77 10.15 14.04
N ARG A 180 10.75 8.79 14.10
CA ARG A 180 9.54 7.95 14.24
C ARG A 180 8.69 8.31 15.48
N ASP A 181 9.29 8.92 16.49
CA ASP A 181 8.62 9.26 17.75
C ASP A 181 7.54 10.34 17.57
N ALA A 182 7.70 11.27 16.61
CA ALA A 182 6.74 12.35 16.39
C ALA A 182 5.40 11.85 15.79
N VAL A 183 5.45 10.86 14.89
CA VAL A 183 4.24 10.24 14.31
C VAL A 183 3.49 9.43 15.36
N THR A 184 4.23 8.70 16.20
CA THR A 184 3.68 7.92 17.31
C THR A 184 3.05 8.84 18.37
N GLN A 185 3.70 9.96 18.68
CA GLN A 185 3.20 10.98 19.60
C GLN A 185 1.96 11.69 19.06
N ALA A 186 1.93 12.04 17.76
CA ALA A 186 0.75 12.63 17.13
C ALA A 186 -0.45 11.67 17.09
N ALA A 187 -0.22 10.37 16.84
CA ALA A 187 -1.27 9.36 16.93
C ALA A 187 -1.77 9.15 18.37
N ALA A 188 -0.87 9.20 19.37
CA ALA A 188 -1.25 9.13 20.78
C ALA A 188 -2.07 10.36 21.23
N MET A 189 -1.71 11.57 20.77
CA MET A 189 -2.46 12.80 21.06
C MET A 189 -3.88 12.78 20.47
N ARG A 190 -4.07 12.20 19.27
CA ARG A 190 -5.42 12.02 18.70
C ARG A 190 -6.32 11.15 19.58
N ARG A 191 -5.79 10.01 20.07
CA ARG A 191 -6.56 9.12 20.97
C ARG A 191 -6.94 9.81 22.28
N ALA A 192 -6.05 10.64 22.82
CA ALA A 192 -6.34 11.39 24.05
C ALA A 192 -7.44 12.46 23.84
N LEU A 193 -7.39 13.19 22.71
CA LEU A 193 -8.40 14.20 22.37
C LEU A 193 -9.78 13.59 22.08
N ASP A 194 -9.84 12.42 21.46
CA ASP A 194 -11.11 11.72 21.20
C ASP A 194 -11.74 11.19 22.49
N GLN A 195 -10.94 10.74 23.47
CA GLN A 195 -11.42 10.28 24.77
C GLN A 195 -12.04 11.40 25.61
N ASP A 196 -11.46 12.62 25.57
CA ASP A 196 -11.99 13.78 26.29
C ASP A 196 -13.28 14.36 25.67
N ARG A 197 -13.58 14.07 24.40
CA ARG A 197 -14.84 14.51 23.74
C ARG A 197 -16.03 13.59 24.02
N THR A 198 -15.78 12.39 24.54
CA THR A 198 -16.81 11.39 24.87
C THR A 198 -17.24 11.39 26.35
N ARG A 199 -16.84 12.41 27.13
CA ARG A 199 -17.13 12.49 28.57
C ARG A 199 -18.00 13.70 28.93
#